data_AF-A0A2V9VCI6-F1
#
_entry.id   AF-A0A2V9VCI6-F1
#
_cell.length_a   1.000
_cell.length_b   1.000
_cell.length_c   1.000
_cell.angle_alpha   90.00
_cell.angle_beta   90.00
_cell.angle_gamma   90.00
#
_symmetry.space_group_name_H-M   'P 1'
#
loop_
_entity.id
_entity.type
_entity.pdbx_description
1 polymer ?
#
loop_
_entity_poly.entity_id
_entity_poly.type
_entity_poly.pdbx_seq_one_letter_code
_entity_poly.pdbx_strand_id
1 'polypeptide(L)'
;MGKAYFGPEFLQFLKQIKRNNRRPWFLKNRERYEEVVRKTGLRFVVDFGFRLKEISPWIVVDAKPNGGSLQRIYRDVRFSSDKRPYKTSVGMVFPHASRSEEVRAVGYFLHL
;
A
#
# COMPACT_ATOMS: atom_id res chain seq x y z
N MET A 1 -4.06 -17.15 -18.98
CA MET A 1 -3.49 -17.15 -17.61
C MET A 1 -3.44 -15.72 -17.10
N GLY A 2 -4.06 -15.42 -15.95
CA GLY A 2 -3.99 -14.08 -15.35
C GLY A 2 -2.58 -13.78 -14.85
N LYS A 3 -2.04 -12.61 -15.20
CA LYS A 3 -0.72 -12.17 -14.71
C LYS A 3 -0.85 -11.81 -13.23
N ALA A 4 0.01 -12.37 -12.38
CA ALA A 4 0.06 -12.00 -10.96
C ALA A 4 0.45 -10.53 -10.79
N TYR A 5 -0.27 -9.79 -9.95
CA TYR A 5 0.06 -8.40 -9.63
C TYR A 5 1.40 -8.30 -8.88
N PHE A 6 1.57 -9.09 -7.82
CA PHE A 6 2.72 -9.03 -6.93
C PHE A 6 3.78 -10.07 -7.32
N GLY A 7 4.49 -9.79 -8.42
CA GLY A 7 5.52 -10.68 -8.96
C GLY A 7 6.83 -10.71 -8.15
N PRO A 8 7.81 -11.53 -8.57
CA PRO A 8 9.10 -11.67 -7.88
C PRO A 8 9.85 -10.35 -7.69
N GLU A 9 9.79 -9.43 -8.67
CA GLU A 9 10.46 -8.14 -8.58
C GLU A 9 9.89 -7.25 -7.48
N PHE A 10 8.56 -7.26 -7.30
CA PHE A 10 7.87 -6.54 -6.23
C PHE A 10 8.36 -7.03 -4.86
N LEU A 11 8.34 -8.36 -4.65
CA LEU A 11 8.80 -8.97 -3.41
C LEU A 11 10.30 -8.75 -3.18
N GLN A 12 11.10 -8.75 -4.23
CA GLN A 12 12.53 -8.48 -4.16
C GLN A 12 12.79 -7.02 -3.74
N PHE A 13 12.02 -6.06 -4.26
CA PHE A 13 12.12 -4.66 -3.85
C PHE A 13 11.82 -4.49 -2.35
N LEU A 14 10.77 -5.16 -1.83
CA LEU A 14 10.44 -5.14 -0.39
C LEU A 14 11.58 -5.74 0.46
N LYS A 15 12.22 -6.81 0.00
CA LYS A 15 13.43 -7.35 0.67
C LYS A 15 14.60 -6.37 0.63
N GLN A 16 14.79 -5.66 -0.48
CA GLN A 16 15.89 -4.70 -0.63
C GLN A 16 15.68 -3.46 0.24
N ILE A 17 14.47 -2.92 0.33
CA ILE A 17 14.19 -1.78 1.22
C ILE A 17 14.34 -2.18 2.69
N LYS A 18 14.00 -3.43 3.06
CA LYS A 18 14.25 -3.97 4.40
C LYS A 18 15.75 -3.96 4.75
N ARG A 19 16.61 -4.35 3.79
CA ARG A 19 18.08 -4.36 3.96
C ARG A 19 18.70 -2.97 3.88
N ASN A 20 18.13 -2.06 3.11
CA ASN A 20 18.70 -0.74 2.81
C ASN A 20 17.78 0.42 3.24
N ASN A 21 17.19 0.35 4.43
CA ASN A 21 16.18 1.29 4.90
C ASN A 21 16.78 2.65 5.32
N ARG A 22 17.31 3.39 4.32
CA ARG A 22 17.97 4.68 4.48
C ARG A 22 17.68 5.58 3.29
N ARG A 23 17.51 6.88 3.55
CA ARG A 23 17.08 7.88 2.56
C ARG A 23 17.96 7.91 1.28
N PRO A 24 19.30 7.88 1.36
CA PRO A 24 20.13 7.93 0.14
C PRO A 24 19.90 6.75 -0.79
N TRP A 25 19.71 5.54 -0.24
CA TRP A 25 19.44 4.35 -1.04
C TRP A 25 18.05 4.44 -1.69
N PHE A 26 17.04 4.85 -0.93
CA PHE A 26 15.69 4.99 -1.48
C PHE A 26 15.62 6.04 -2.59
N LEU A 27 16.28 7.19 -2.43
CA LEU A 27 16.31 8.23 -3.47
C LEU A 27 16.89 7.70 -4.80
N LYS A 28 17.96 6.90 -4.74
CA LYS A 28 18.53 6.25 -5.92
C LYS A 28 17.63 5.17 -6.55
N ASN A 29 16.69 4.63 -5.79
CA ASN A 29 15.79 3.55 -6.22
C ASN A 29 14.33 4.02 -6.34
N ARG A 30 14.09 5.34 -6.30
CA ARG A 30 12.74 5.91 -6.23
C ARG A 30 11.92 5.56 -7.47
N GLU A 31 12.50 5.67 -8.66
CA GLU A 31 11.80 5.32 -9.90
C GLU A 31 11.38 3.85 -9.90
N ARG A 32 12.26 2.94 -9.48
CA ARG A 32 11.92 1.53 -9.34
C ARG A 32 10.82 1.27 -8.32
N TYR A 33 10.79 2.02 -7.21
CA TYR A 33 9.66 1.97 -6.28
C TYR A 33 8.35 2.42 -6.96
N GLU A 34 8.37 3.53 -7.70
CA GLU A 34 7.19 4.05 -8.39
C GLU A 34 6.66 3.03 -9.41
N GLU A 35 7.54 2.44 -10.24
CA GLU A 35 7.15 1.47 -11.27
C GLU A 35 6.71 0.13 -10.69
N VAL A 36 7.56 -0.47 -9.85
CA VAL A 36 7.38 -1.86 -9.44
C VAL A 36 6.37 -1.96 -8.32
N VAL A 37 6.39 -1.04 -7.35
CA VAL A 37 5.58 -1.13 -6.13
C VAL A 37 4.33 -0.27 -6.24
N ARG A 38 4.49 1.02 -6.54
CA ARG A 38 3.37 1.96 -6.47
C ARG A 38 2.38 1.76 -7.61
N LYS A 39 2.83 1.75 -8.87
CA LYS A 39 1.93 1.52 -10.02
C LYS A 39 1.22 0.17 -9.92
N THR A 40 1.95 -0.89 -9.58
CA THR A 40 1.38 -2.22 -9.34
C THR A 40 0.32 -2.20 -8.24
N GLY A 41 0.61 -1.55 -7.11
CA GLY A 41 -0.32 -1.44 -5.99
C GLY A 41 -1.57 -0.64 -6.33
N LEU A 42 -1.42 0.49 -7.03
CA LEU A 42 -2.56 1.31 -7.48
C LEU A 42 -3.42 0.57 -8.50
N ARG A 43 -2.79 -0.14 -9.43
CA ARG A 43 -3.51 -0.99 -10.38
C ARG A 43 -4.32 -2.07 -9.66
N PHE A 44 -3.73 -2.74 -8.67
CA PHE A 44 -4.46 -3.71 -7.86
C PHE A 44 -5.63 -3.07 -7.12
N VAL A 45 -5.47 -1.87 -6.52
CA VAL A 45 -6.57 -1.15 -5.85
C VAL A 45 -7.74 -0.92 -6.79
N VAL A 46 -7.49 -0.52 -8.05
CA VAL A 46 -8.53 -0.34 -9.06
C VAL A 46 -9.19 -1.68 -9.39
N ASP A 47 -8.41 -2.67 -9.80
CA ASP A 47 -8.91 -3.93 -10.33
C ASP A 47 -9.63 -4.77 -9.25
N PHE A 48 -9.11 -4.78 -8.03
CA PHE A 48 -9.75 -5.43 -6.87
C PHE A 48 -10.93 -4.62 -6.35
N GLY A 49 -10.85 -3.29 -6.42
CA GLY A 49 -11.90 -2.40 -5.98
C GLY A 49 -13.24 -2.62 -6.67
N PHE A 50 -13.22 -2.89 -7.99
CA PHE A 50 -14.44 -3.25 -8.72
C PHE A 50 -15.12 -4.49 -8.13
N ARG A 51 -14.35 -5.53 -7.80
CA ARG A 51 -14.86 -6.76 -7.18
C ARG A 51 -15.34 -6.53 -5.76
N LEU A 52 -14.67 -5.69 -4.98
CA LEU A 52 -15.11 -5.33 -3.63
C LEU A 52 -16.46 -4.60 -3.64
N LYS A 53 -16.71 -3.77 -4.66
CA LYS A 53 -17.99 -3.07 -4.82
C LYS A 53 -19.16 -4.01 -5.11
N GLU A 54 -18.90 -5.16 -5.75
CA GLU A 54 -19.90 -6.22 -5.94
C GLU A 54 -20.29 -6.88 -4.60
N ILE A 55 -19.34 -6.97 -3.65
CA ILE A 55 -19.62 -7.48 -2.29
C ILE A 55 -20.41 -6.45 -1.49
N SER A 56 -19.99 -5.18 -1.53
CA SER A 56 -20.74 -4.09 -0.91
C SER A 56 -20.43 -2.75 -1.59
N PRO A 57 -21.47 -2.01 -2.03
CA PRO A 57 -21.29 -0.71 -2.67
C PRO A 57 -20.71 0.34 -1.72
N TRP A 58 -20.76 0.09 -0.40
CA TRP A 58 -20.29 1.02 0.63
C TRP A 58 -18.79 0.90 0.93
N ILE A 59 -18.08 -0.05 0.34
CA ILE A 59 -16.62 -0.12 0.49
C ILE A 59 -15.96 1.01 -0.30
N VAL A 60 -15.10 1.79 0.34
CA VAL A 60 -14.36 2.87 -0.30
C VAL A 60 -13.12 2.31 -1.00
N VAL A 61 -13.01 2.64 -2.28
CA VAL A 61 -11.87 2.33 -3.13
C VAL A 61 -11.33 3.66 -3.64
N ASP A 62 -10.12 4.03 -3.22
CA ASP A 62 -9.46 5.26 -3.66
C ASP A 62 -8.05 4.93 -4.16
N ALA A 63 -7.86 4.91 -5.48
CA ALA A 63 -6.57 4.66 -6.12
C ALA A 63 -5.67 5.92 -6.18
N LYS A 64 -5.89 6.90 -5.30
CA LYS A 64 -4.97 8.04 -5.19
C LYS A 64 -3.58 7.58 -4.73
N PRO A 65 -2.52 8.09 -5.37
CA PRO A 65 -1.15 7.78 -4.99
C PRO A 65 -0.78 8.19 -3.55
N ASN A 66 -1.50 9.15 -2.95
CA ASN A 66 -1.31 9.63 -1.59
C ASN A 66 -2.67 9.78 -0.91
N GLY A 67 -2.84 9.22 0.29
CA GLY A 67 -4.07 9.36 1.08
C GLY A 67 -5.24 8.48 0.63
N GLY A 68 -5.08 7.69 -0.43
CA GLY A 68 -6.05 6.70 -0.87
C GLY A 68 -5.93 5.36 -0.13
N SER A 69 -6.49 4.32 -0.74
CA SER A 69 -6.47 2.93 -0.27
C SER A 69 -5.05 2.36 -0.20
N LEU A 70 -4.13 2.81 -1.05
CA LEU A 70 -2.72 2.43 -0.95
C LEU A 70 -2.02 3.29 0.11
N GLN A 71 -1.46 2.65 1.15
CA GLN A 71 -0.74 3.37 2.19
C GLN A 71 0.59 3.94 1.68
N ARG A 72 0.97 5.10 2.22
CA ARG A 72 2.30 5.68 1.99
C ARG A 72 3.41 4.75 2.47
N ILE A 73 4.54 4.78 1.76
CA ILE A 73 5.77 4.07 2.14
C ILE A 73 6.42 4.65 3.41
N TYR A 74 6.23 5.94 3.69
CA TYR A 74 6.86 6.58 4.84
C TYR A 74 6.28 6.08 6.16
N ARG A 75 7.18 5.75 7.09
CA ARG A 75 6.83 5.36 8.45
C ARG A 75 6.70 6.60 9.34
N ASP A 76 5.70 6.60 10.21
CA ASP A 76 5.68 7.56 11.32
C ASP A 76 6.61 7.07 12.42
N VAL A 77 7.66 7.83 12.71
CA VAL A 77 8.73 7.44 13.64
C VAL A 77 8.79 8.33 14.88
N ARG A 78 7.87 9.29 15.03
CA ARG A 78 7.89 10.27 16.14
C ARG A 78 7.95 9.59 17.50
N PHE A 79 7.11 8.57 17.69
CA PHE A 79 7.00 7.81 18.94
C PHE A 79 7.59 6.40 18.87
N SER A 80 8.28 6.05 17.78
CA SER A 80 8.86 4.72 17.57
C SER A 80 10.31 4.68 18.05
N SER A 81 10.72 3.64 18.78
CA SER A 81 12.14 3.37 19.09
C SER A 81 12.93 3.05 17.81
N ASP A 82 12.29 2.37 16.86
CA ASP A 82 12.82 2.12 15.53
C ASP A 82 12.63 3.35 14.63
N LYS A 83 13.74 4.00 14.26
CA LYS A 83 13.77 5.23 13.46
C LYS A 83 13.92 4.99 11.95
N ARG A 84 13.74 3.76 11.47
CA ARG A 84 13.78 3.47 10.03
C ARG A 84 12.69 4.26 9.27
N PRO A 85 13.05 5.05 8.25
CA PRO A 85 12.14 6.01 7.61
C PRO A 85 11.05 5.37 6.71
N TYR A 86 11.28 4.15 6.24
CA TYR A 86 10.37 3.49 5.28
C TYR A 86 9.75 2.22 5.86
N LYS A 87 8.51 1.95 5.47
CA LYS A 87 7.86 0.65 5.65
C LYS A 87 8.54 -0.40 4.77
N THR A 88 8.57 -1.64 5.24
CA THR A 88 9.16 -2.80 4.54
C THR A 88 8.11 -3.74 3.97
N SER A 89 6.85 -3.30 3.99
CA SER A 89 5.66 -4.04 3.57
C SER A 89 4.71 -3.05 2.91
N VAL A 90 3.81 -3.55 2.07
CA VAL A 90 2.76 -2.74 1.45
C VAL A 90 1.44 -3.03 2.13
N GLY A 91 0.78 -1.96 2.56
CA GLY A 91 -0.56 -2.02 3.16
C GLY A 91 -1.56 -1.37 2.23
N MET A 92 -2.70 -2.03 2.03
CA MET A 92 -3.85 -1.46 1.34
C MET A 92 -5.10 -1.60 2.21
N VAL A 93 -5.88 -0.53 2.30
CA VAL A 93 -7.05 -0.42 3.18
C VAL A 93 -8.26 0.00 2.35
N PHE A 94 -9.36 -0.74 2.56
CA PHE A 94 -10.64 -0.52 1.91
C PHE A 94 -11.71 -0.37 3.01
N PRO A 95 -11.85 0.84 3.59
CA PRO A 95 -12.76 1.07 4.69
C PRO A 95 -14.21 1.14 4.17
N HIS A 96 -15.18 0.87 5.03
CA HIS A 96 -16.57 1.21 4.73
C HIS A 96 -16.79 2.73 4.77
N ALA A 97 -17.73 3.22 3.96
CA ALA A 97 -17.99 4.66 3.76
C ALA A 97 -18.45 5.38 5.02
N SER A 98 -19.11 4.67 5.95
CA SER A 98 -19.53 5.21 7.25
C SER A 98 -18.41 5.31 8.29
N ARG A 99 -17.14 5.24 7.89
CA ARG A 99 -15.99 5.38 8.80
C ARG A 99 -15.95 6.80 9.37
N SER A 100 -16.53 6.99 10.55
CA SER A 100 -16.31 8.13 11.43
C SER A 100 -15.59 7.67 12.70
N GLU A 101 -15.12 8.61 13.54
CA GLU A 101 -14.56 8.27 14.86
C GLU A 101 -15.60 7.60 15.78
N GLU A 102 -16.89 7.89 15.56
CA GLU A 102 -18.02 7.40 16.34
C GLU A 102 -18.52 6.03 15.87
N VAL A 103 -18.33 5.69 14.59
CA VAL A 103 -18.82 4.46 13.98
C VAL A 103 -17.65 3.54 13.63
N ARG A 104 -17.52 2.45 14.38
CA ARG A 104 -16.61 1.34 14.04
C ARG A 104 -17.15 0.58 12.83
N ALA A 105 -16.91 1.11 11.64
CA ALA A 105 -17.30 0.47 10.40
C ALA A 105 -16.28 -0.63 10.01
N VAL A 106 -16.78 -1.74 9.49
CA VAL A 106 -15.95 -2.87 9.03
C VAL A 106 -15.20 -2.48 7.76
N GLY A 107 -14.05 -3.09 7.48
CA GLY A 107 -13.31 -2.85 6.25
C GLY A 107 -12.33 -3.97 5.95
N TYR A 108 -11.76 -3.94 4.75
CA TYR A 108 -10.76 -4.90 4.33
C TYR A 108 -9.35 -4.31 4.42
N PHE A 109 -8.39 -5.14 4.78
CA PHE A 109 -6.99 -4.79 4.81
C PHE A 109 -6.17 -5.88 4.13
N LEU A 110 -5.30 -5.48 3.20
CA LEU A 110 -4.31 -6.35 2.58
C LEU A 110 -2.93 -5.93 3.06
N HIS A 111 -2.16 -6.91 3.54
CA HIS A 111 -0.77 -6.77 3.95
C HIS A 111 0.10 -7.69 3.09
N LEU A 112 1.17 -7.13 2.53
CA LEU A 112 2.13 -7.80 1.65
C LEU A 112 3.56 -7.57 2.13
#